data_AF-A0A7W1S7T0-F1
#
_entry.id   AF-A0A7W1S7T0-F1
#
_cell.length_a   1.000
_cell.length_b   1.000
_cell.length_c   1.000
_cell.angle_alpha   90.00
_cell.angle_beta   90.00
_cell.angle_gamma   90.00
#
_symmetry.space_group_name_H-M   'P 1'
#
loop_
_entity.id
_entity.type
_entity.pdbx_description
1 polymer ?
#
loop_
_entity_poly.entity_id
_entity_poly.type
_entity_poly.pdbx_seq_one_letter_code
_entity_poly.pdbx_strand_id
1 'polypeptide(L)'
;MNTSKSVPLAGTIPRFVHNLVPRIPRRRLLAVYAFLLIFIILLLALVVRQSDPINDLESAKARWNATGISDYRITIEFQRPYSSCQLDFEVRGTNIGYKHKDSCNIGPVTGKPKPDTNWPTVANLFAQIENVQKNQECGSNGCVCDGPIDLDVTYDPERGYPQKLAYALNQNSRPHDPLSLLNGSLANCPQVTYIGQTIHITKLEALPPLVEQLSESTPEVGVGKPDKEQTGSETSIGGAIKPEVTPSH
;
A
#
# COMPACT_ATOMS: atom_id res chain seq x y z
N MET A 1 24.93 69.68 31.85
CA MET A 1 26.39 69.87 31.88
C MET A 1 27.05 68.51 31.83
N ASN A 2 27.70 68.18 30.71
CA ASN A 2 28.93 67.40 30.64
C ASN A 2 29.41 67.46 29.19
N THR A 3 30.47 68.22 28.98
CA THR A 3 31.15 68.42 27.70
C THR A 3 32.19 67.33 27.52
N SER A 4 31.92 66.37 26.63
CA SER A 4 32.90 65.37 26.22
C SER A 4 33.53 65.78 24.90
N LYS A 5 34.85 66.01 24.93
CA LYS A 5 35.69 66.37 23.78
C LYS A 5 35.99 65.13 22.95
N SER A 6 35.63 65.13 21.68
CA SER A 6 36.06 64.14 20.70
C SER A 6 37.40 64.54 20.07
N VAL A 7 38.35 63.62 20.09
CA VAL A 7 39.66 63.71 19.41
C VAL A 7 39.53 63.01 18.06
N PRO A 8 39.93 63.62 16.93
CA PRO A 8 39.92 62.96 15.64
C PRO A 8 41.14 62.04 15.50
N LEU A 9 40.90 60.73 15.51
CA LEU A 9 41.87 59.71 15.14
C LEU A 9 41.88 59.57 13.61
N ALA A 10 42.92 60.12 12.97
CA ALA A 10 43.23 59.90 11.57
C ALA A 10 43.73 58.45 11.39
N GLY A 11 42.79 57.52 11.17
CA GLY A 11 43.08 56.14 10.83
C GLY A 11 43.41 56.00 9.34
N THR A 12 44.68 55.79 9.05
CA THR A 12 45.22 55.45 7.73
C THR A 12 44.56 54.17 7.21
N ILE A 13 43.69 54.27 6.19
CA ILE A 13 43.10 53.11 5.51
C ILE A 13 44.17 52.55 4.55
N PRO A 14 44.73 51.35 4.78
CA PRO A 14 45.59 50.72 3.80
C PRO A 14 44.76 50.34 2.57
N ARG A 15 44.95 51.09 1.47
CA ARG A 15 44.54 50.70 0.12
C ARG A 15 45.41 49.53 -0.35
N PHE A 16 45.10 48.33 0.08
CA PHE A 16 45.68 47.10 -0.45
C PHE A 16 44.61 46.02 -0.42
N VAL A 17 43.91 45.83 -1.55
CA VAL A 17 43.73 44.56 -2.27
C VAL A 17 43.00 44.91 -3.57
N HIS A 18 43.69 45.47 -4.55
CA HIS A 18 43.18 45.50 -5.93
C HIS A 18 43.61 44.22 -6.64
N ASN A 19 42.61 43.37 -6.91
CA ASN A 19 42.49 42.55 -8.11
C ASN A 19 43.59 41.52 -8.39
N LEU A 20 43.72 40.53 -7.51
CA LEU A 20 44.11 39.18 -7.95
C LEU A 20 42.85 38.46 -8.45
N VAL A 21 42.29 38.91 -9.57
CA VAL A 21 41.32 38.09 -10.32
C VAL A 21 42.17 37.20 -11.22
N PRO A 22 42.38 35.91 -10.88
CA PRO A 22 43.10 35.02 -11.76
C PRO A 22 42.39 35.02 -13.12
N ARG A 23 43.11 35.37 -14.18
CA ARG A 23 42.66 35.22 -15.57
C ARG A 23 42.56 33.73 -15.87
N ILE A 24 41.49 33.10 -15.38
CA ILE A 24 41.15 31.74 -15.74
C ILE A 24 40.85 31.76 -17.24
N PRO A 25 41.57 30.97 -18.06
CA PRO A 25 41.34 30.95 -19.49
C PRO A 25 39.89 30.53 -19.75
N ARG A 26 39.15 31.32 -20.53
CA ARG A 26 37.70 31.13 -20.81
C ARG A 26 37.34 29.68 -21.19
N ARG A 27 38.25 28.95 -21.84
CA ARG A 27 38.09 27.53 -22.21
C ARG A 27 37.94 26.60 -20.99
N ARG A 28 38.67 26.84 -19.89
CA ARG A 28 38.54 26.03 -18.66
C ARG A 28 37.20 26.28 -17.96
N LEU A 29 36.75 27.54 -17.96
CA LEU A 29 35.47 27.92 -17.39
C LEU A 29 34.31 27.25 -18.15
N LEU A 30 34.34 27.26 -19.48
CA LEU A 30 33.35 26.54 -20.31
C LEU A 30 33.32 25.04 -20.06
N ALA A 31 34.49 24.40 -19.90
CA ALA A 31 34.56 22.97 -19.59
C ALA A 31 33.93 22.63 -18.22
N VAL A 32 34.16 23.46 -17.20
CA VAL A 32 33.56 23.29 -15.87
C VAL A 32 32.04 23.46 -15.94
N TYR A 33 31.54 24.49 -16.64
CA TYR A 33 30.11 24.69 -16.82
C TYR A 33 29.46 23.53 -17.58
N ALA A 34 30.10 23.02 -18.63
CA ALA A 34 29.60 21.85 -19.37
C ALA A 34 29.51 20.61 -18.47
N PHE A 35 30.54 20.36 -17.64
CA PHE A 35 30.53 19.23 -16.70
C PHE A 35 29.43 19.38 -15.64
N LEU A 36 29.28 20.56 -15.04
CA LEU A 36 28.21 20.85 -14.09
C LEU A 36 26.83 20.65 -14.71
N LEU A 37 26.63 21.10 -15.94
CA LEU A 37 25.37 20.98 -16.65
C LEU A 37 25.04 19.50 -16.94
N ILE A 38 26.02 18.70 -17.36
CA ILE A 38 25.84 17.25 -17.55
C ILE A 38 25.49 16.56 -16.22
N PHE A 39 26.17 16.92 -15.13
CA PHE A 39 25.90 16.37 -13.81
C PHE A 39 24.48 16.72 -13.32
N ILE A 40 24.04 17.95 -13.52
CA ILE A 40 22.67 18.39 -13.21
C ILE A 40 21.64 17.63 -14.06
N ILE A 41 21.89 17.43 -15.35
CA ILE A 41 21.00 16.64 -16.22
C ILE A 41 20.90 15.19 -15.75
N LEU A 42 22.03 14.58 -15.36
CA LEU A 42 22.05 13.21 -14.82
C LEU A 42 21.26 13.09 -13.51
N LEU A 43 21.42 14.06 -12.60
CA LEU A 43 20.65 14.09 -11.35
C LEU A 43 19.15 14.28 -11.63
N LEU A 44 18.78 15.20 -12.53
CA LEU A 44 17.38 15.39 -12.91
C LEU A 44 16.79 14.13 -13.56
N ALA A 45 17.54 13.44 -14.43
CA ALA A 45 17.10 12.20 -15.04
C ALA A 45 16.90 11.07 -14.01
N LEU A 46 17.71 11.01 -12.96
CA LEU A 46 17.53 10.07 -11.85
C LEU A 46 16.28 10.39 -11.03
N VAL A 47 16.00 11.67 -10.77
CA VAL A 47 14.80 12.11 -10.03
C VAL A 47 13.53 11.85 -10.83
N VAL A 48 13.51 12.17 -12.13
CA VAL A 48 12.34 11.98 -13.01
C VAL A 48 12.02 10.50 -13.23
N ARG A 49 13.00 9.61 -13.16
CA ARG A 49 12.74 8.16 -13.25
C ARG A 49 11.99 7.58 -12.04
N GLN A 50 11.92 8.31 -10.93
CA GLN A 50 11.23 7.86 -9.71
C GLN A 50 9.74 8.20 -9.67
N SER A 51 9.18 8.82 -10.71
CA SER A 51 7.81 9.37 -10.66
C SER A 51 6.81 8.70 -11.59
N ASP A 52 7.11 7.53 -12.16
CA ASP A 52 6.13 6.80 -12.98
C ASP A 52 5.45 5.70 -12.15
N PRO A 53 4.17 5.87 -11.77
CA PRO A 53 3.46 4.96 -10.88
C PRO A 53 3.29 3.54 -11.45
N ILE A 54 3.35 3.38 -12.78
CA ILE A 54 3.28 2.06 -13.43
C ILE A 54 4.61 1.31 -13.26
N ASN A 55 5.73 2.00 -13.47
CA ASN A 55 7.05 1.42 -13.23
C ASN A 55 7.24 1.09 -11.75
N ASP A 56 6.64 1.87 -10.86
CA ASP A 56 6.67 1.62 -9.42
C ASP A 56 5.95 0.31 -9.06
N LEU A 57 4.76 0.04 -9.64
CA LEU A 57 4.01 -1.19 -9.38
C LEU A 57 4.78 -2.45 -9.82
N GLU A 58 5.30 -2.49 -11.04
CA GLU A 58 6.02 -3.67 -11.53
C GLU A 58 7.34 -3.89 -10.77
N SER A 59 8.05 -2.82 -10.44
CA SER A 59 9.25 -2.92 -9.60
C SER A 59 8.93 -3.41 -8.18
N ALA A 60 7.80 -2.97 -7.61
CA ALA A 60 7.31 -3.37 -6.30
C ALA A 60 6.93 -4.87 -6.27
N LYS A 61 6.19 -5.35 -7.28
CA LYS A 61 5.90 -6.77 -7.48
C LYS A 61 7.18 -7.60 -7.59
N ALA A 62 8.17 -7.13 -8.36
CA ALA A 62 9.45 -7.83 -8.50
C ALA A 62 10.20 -7.93 -7.16
N ARG A 63 10.27 -6.84 -6.38
CA ARG A 63 10.87 -6.85 -5.03
C ARG A 63 10.13 -7.81 -4.09
N TRP A 64 8.79 -7.79 -4.10
CA TRP A 64 7.99 -8.70 -3.29
C TRP A 64 8.23 -10.16 -3.64
N ASN A 65 8.21 -10.50 -4.92
CA ASN A 65 8.49 -11.85 -5.39
C ASN A 65 9.90 -12.32 -5.01
N ALA A 66 10.89 -11.43 -5.04
CA ALA A 66 12.27 -11.73 -4.65
C ALA A 66 12.43 -12.03 -3.14
N THR A 67 11.48 -11.65 -2.29
CA THR A 67 11.52 -11.98 -0.86
C THR A 67 11.31 -13.47 -0.58
N GLY A 68 10.62 -14.19 -1.48
CA GLY A 68 10.22 -15.58 -1.26
C GLY A 68 9.20 -15.78 -0.13
N ILE A 69 8.62 -14.71 0.43
CA ILE A 69 7.64 -14.77 1.52
C ILE A 69 6.29 -15.20 0.94
N SER A 70 5.90 -16.45 1.16
CA SER A 70 4.56 -16.96 0.84
C SER A 70 3.62 -16.98 2.05
N ASP A 71 4.19 -17.04 3.25
CA ASP A 71 3.48 -17.19 4.50
C ASP A 71 3.78 -15.99 5.40
N TYR A 72 2.75 -15.25 5.79
CA TYR A 72 2.93 -14.03 6.56
C TYR A 72 1.68 -13.69 7.39
N ARG A 73 1.89 -12.93 8.46
CA ARG A 73 0.83 -12.24 9.20
C ARG A 73 0.80 -10.79 8.79
N ILE A 74 -0.39 -10.27 8.52
CA ILE A 74 -0.59 -8.89 8.09
C ILE A 74 -1.62 -8.20 8.99
N THR A 75 -1.31 -6.98 9.39
CA THR A 75 -2.22 -6.08 10.11
C THR A 75 -2.51 -4.87 9.24
N ILE A 76 -3.79 -4.61 9.03
CA ILE A 76 -4.27 -3.58 8.11
C ILE A 76 -5.25 -2.69 8.84
N GLU A 77 -5.04 -1.38 8.73
CA GLU A 77 -5.94 -0.35 9.22
C GLU A 77 -6.62 0.33 8.03
N PHE A 78 -7.94 0.34 8.06
CA PHE A 78 -8.77 1.10 7.15
C PHE A 78 -9.16 2.39 7.85
N GLN A 79 -8.78 3.52 7.29
CA GLN A 79 -9.19 4.84 7.74
C GLN A 79 -10.20 5.40 6.72
N ARG A 80 -11.39 5.76 7.18
CA ARG A 80 -12.42 6.46 6.41
C ARG A 80 -12.74 7.78 7.12
N PRO A 81 -13.39 8.74 6.46
CA PRO A 81 -13.70 10.05 7.08
C PRO A 81 -14.42 9.98 8.44
N TYR A 82 -15.23 8.94 8.67
CA TYR A 82 -16.06 8.81 9.88
C TYR A 82 -15.89 7.49 10.63
N SER A 83 -15.00 6.61 10.18
CA SER A 83 -14.77 5.34 10.83
C SER A 83 -13.36 4.85 10.55
N SER A 84 -12.80 4.13 11.51
CA SER A 84 -11.64 3.29 11.26
C SER A 84 -11.95 1.87 11.66
N CYS A 85 -11.30 0.92 11.00
CA CYS A 85 -11.38 -0.48 11.36
C CYS A 85 -10.06 -1.18 11.07
N GLN A 86 -9.84 -2.32 11.72
CA GLN A 86 -8.58 -3.04 11.66
C GLN A 86 -8.83 -4.51 11.38
N LEU A 87 -8.01 -5.07 10.49
CA LEU A 87 -7.90 -6.49 10.21
C LEU A 87 -6.51 -6.97 10.66
N ASP A 88 -6.44 -8.15 11.25
CA ASP A 88 -5.20 -8.83 11.59
C ASP A 88 -5.39 -10.33 11.33
N PHE A 89 -4.68 -10.86 10.35
CA PHE A 89 -4.86 -12.23 9.90
C PHE A 89 -3.59 -12.81 9.29
N GLU A 90 -3.56 -14.13 9.20
CA GLU A 90 -2.48 -14.90 8.59
C GLU A 90 -2.82 -15.27 7.15
N VAL A 91 -1.79 -15.32 6.31
CA VAL A 91 -1.85 -15.81 4.95
C VAL A 91 -0.84 -16.95 4.85
N ARG A 92 -1.29 -18.09 4.33
CA ARG A 92 -0.48 -19.29 4.10
C ARG A 92 -0.63 -19.68 2.64
N GLY A 93 0.40 -19.42 1.84
CA GLY A 93 0.32 -19.45 0.39
C GLY A 93 -0.75 -18.50 -0.14
N THR A 94 -1.82 -19.05 -0.74
CA THR A 94 -2.96 -18.27 -1.26
C THR A 94 -4.15 -18.22 -0.31
N ASN A 95 -4.11 -18.96 0.79
CA ASN A 95 -5.24 -19.11 1.70
C ASN A 95 -5.12 -18.16 2.89
N ILE A 96 -6.25 -17.61 3.29
CA ILE A 96 -6.36 -16.83 4.53
C ILE A 96 -6.51 -17.84 5.65
N GLY A 97 -5.54 -17.82 6.56
CA GLY A 97 -5.51 -18.69 7.74
C GLY A 97 -6.28 -18.07 8.90
N TYR A 98 -5.62 -18.01 10.05
CA TYR A 98 -6.23 -17.56 11.28
C TYR A 98 -6.49 -16.04 11.29
N LYS A 99 -7.67 -15.64 11.78
CA LYS A 99 -8.10 -14.23 11.89
C LYS A 99 -7.95 -13.81 13.36
N HIS A 100 -6.87 -13.09 13.68
CA HIS A 100 -6.56 -12.60 15.02
C HIS A 100 -7.46 -11.44 15.43
N LYS A 101 -7.79 -10.54 14.49
CA LYS A 101 -8.67 -9.40 14.72
C LYS A 101 -9.45 -9.05 13.45
N ASP A 102 -10.73 -8.79 13.60
CA ASP A 102 -11.58 -8.24 12.55
C ASP A 102 -12.57 -7.25 13.16
N SER A 103 -12.16 -5.99 13.30
CA SER A 103 -13.06 -4.91 13.71
C SER A 103 -13.76 -4.24 12.53
N CYS A 104 -13.48 -4.69 11.30
CA CYS A 104 -14.17 -4.24 10.10
C CYS A 104 -15.49 -4.96 9.88
N ASN A 105 -15.76 -6.02 10.66
CA ASN A 105 -17.00 -6.77 10.69
C ASN A 105 -18.14 -6.03 11.41
N ILE A 106 -18.30 -4.74 11.12
CA ILE A 106 -19.57 -4.03 11.33
C ILE A 106 -20.42 -4.51 10.15
N GLY A 107 -21.10 -5.64 10.36
CA GLY A 107 -21.53 -6.56 9.30
C GLY A 107 -22.39 -5.93 8.19
N PRO A 108 -22.64 -6.67 7.10
CA PRO A 108 -23.73 -6.26 6.24
C PRO A 108 -25.00 -6.24 7.09
N VAL A 109 -25.88 -5.28 6.84
CA VAL A 109 -27.25 -5.23 7.39
C VAL A 109 -28.00 -6.57 7.17
N THR A 110 -27.44 -7.47 6.34
CA THR A 110 -27.95 -8.80 5.97
C THR A 110 -27.28 -10.00 6.67
N GLY A 111 -26.33 -9.81 7.61
CA GLY A 111 -25.74 -10.90 8.41
C GLY A 111 -24.90 -11.95 7.66
N LYS A 112 -24.58 -11.73 6.37
CA LYS A 112 -23.73 -12.65 5.60
C LYS A 112 -22.24 -12.39 5.85
N PRO A 113 -21.43 -13.43 6.13
CA PRO A 113 -19.98 -13.26 6.22
C PRO A 113 -19.41 -12.76 4.89
N LYS A 114 -18.47 -11.82 4.95
CA LYS A 114 -17.77 -11.31 3.75
C LYS A 114 -17.01 -12.49 3.12
N PRO A 115 -17.17 -12.76 1.81
CA PRO A 115 -16.46 -13.85 1.16
C PRO A 115 -14.94 -13.66 1.27
N ASP A 116 -14.23 -14.76 1.51
CA ASP A 116 -12.79 -14.76 1.75
C ASP A 116 -11.98 -14.25 0.53
N THR A 117 -12.57 -14.24 -0.67
CA THR A 117 -11.96 -13.68 -1.88
C THR A 117 -11.68 -12.17 -1.80
N ASN A 118 -12.31 -11.45 -0.88
CA ASN A 118 -12.21 -9.99 -0.77
C ASN A 118 -11.35 -9.50 0.41
N TRP A 119 -10.46 -10.35 0.92
CA TRP A 119 -9.52 -9.92 1.96
C TRP A 119 -8.28 -9.26 1.36
N PRO A 120 -7.72 -8.25 2.04
CA PRO A 120 -6.59 -7.47 1.55
C PRO A 120 -5.25 -8.20 1.73
N THR A 121 -5.05 -9.35 1.07
CA THR A 121 -3.72 -9.97 0.96
C THR A 121 -2.79 -9.10 0.10
N VAL A 122 -1.47 -9.28 0.17
CA VAL A 122 -0.53 -8.51 -0.66
C VAL A 122 -0.83 -8.70 -2.16
N ALA A 123 -1.11 -9.94 -2.57
CA ALA A 123 -1.51 -10.25 -3.94
C ALA A 123 -2.81 -9.53 -4.35
N ASN A 124 -3.83 -9.54 -3.48
CA ASN A 124 -5.10 -8.87 -3.76
C ASN A 124 -4.95 -7.34 -3.80
N LEU A 125 -4.08 -6.76 -2.97
CA LEU A 125 -3.77 -5.34 -3.00
C LEU A 125 -3.07 -4.96 -4.31
N PHE A 126 -2.09 -5.75 -4.78
CA PHE A 126 -1.49 -5.52 -6.10
C PHE A 126 -2.52 -5.63 -7.23
N ALA A 127 -3.38 -6.64 -7.21
CA ALA A 127 -4.44 -6.78 -8.21
C ALA A 127 -5.42 -5.60 -8.19
N GLN A 128 -5.74 -5.09 -7.00
CA GLN A 128 -6.59 -3.91 -6.85
C GLN A 128 -5.91 -2.65 -7.42
N ILE A 129 -4.63 -2.42 -7.12
CA ILE A 129 -3.86 -1.29 -7.67
C ILE A 129 -3.82 -1.38 -9.20
N GLU A 130 -3.52 -2.56 -9.74
CA GLU A 130 -3.47 -2.80 -11.17
C GLU A 130 -4.82 -2.56 -11.85
N ASN A 131 -5.92 -2.97 -11.20
CA ASN A 131 -7.27 -2.74 -11.70
C ASN A 131 -7.58 -1.25 -11.81
N VAL A 132 -7.29 -0.46 -10.78
CA VAL A 132 -7.53 0.99 -10.78
C VAL A 132 -6.65 1.71 -11.80
N GLN A 133 -5.40 1.26 -11.99
CA GLN A 133 -4.51 1.84 -13.00
C GLN A 133 -4.94 1.51 -14.45
N LYS A 134 -5.47 0.31 -14.69
CA LYS A 134 -5.90 -0.14 -16.02
C LYS A 134 -7.30 0.30 -16.39
N ASN A 135 -8.20 0.31 -15.42
CA ASN A 135 -9.61 0.58 -15.60
C ASN A 135 -9.94 1.87 -14.87
N GLN A 136 -10.41 2.86 -15.60
CA GLN A 136 -10.90 4.11 -15.01
C GLN A 136 -12.20 3.81 -14.24
N GLU A 137 -12.07 3.64 -12.92
CA GLU A 137 -13.20 3.48 -12.04
C GLU A 137 -13.81 4.83 -11.67
N CYS A 138 -15.13 4.86 -11.54
CA CYS A 138 -15.87 6.03 -11.10
C CYS A 138 -16.33 5.84 -9.67
N GLY A 139 -16.55 6.95 -8.95
CA GLY A 139 -17.31 6.93 -7.70
C GLY A 139 -18.76 6.44 -7.91
N SER A 140 -19.49 6.25 -6.82
CA SER A 140 -20.84 5.66 -6.84
C SER A 140 -21.88 6.48 -7.61
N ASN A 141 -21.63 7.77 -7.83
CA ASN A 141 -22.51 8.61 -8.65
C ASN A 141 -22.12 8.63 -10.14
N GLY A 142 -21.08 7.89 -10.52
CA GLY A 142 -20.51 7.93 -11.87
C GLY A 142 -19.49 9.04 -12.08
N CYS A 143 -18.72 8.92 -13.16
CA CYS A 143 -17.57 9.79 -13.42
C CYS A 143 -17.95 11.25 -13.72
N VAL A 144 -19.19 11.51 -14.14
CA VAL A 144 -19.68 12.88 -14.37
C VAL A 144 -19.77 13.65 -13.05
N CYS A 145 -20.22 13.00 -11.99
CA CYS A 145 -20.42 13.63 -10.69
C CYS A 145 -19.16 13.63 -9.83
N ASP A 146 -18.52 12.47 -9.76
CA ASP A 146 -17.43 12.27 -8.81
C ASP A 146 -16.07 12.58 -9.45
N GLY A 147 -15.96 12.36 -10.77
CA GLY A 147 -14.68 12.19 -11.45
C GLY A 147 -14.19 10.74 -11.33
N PRO A 148 -13.08 10.39 -12.01
CA PRO A 148 -12.44 9.12 -11.80
C PRO A 148 -11.80 9.03 -10.40
N ILE A 149 -11.68 7.80 -9.94
CA ILE A 149 -10.94 7.45 -8.74
C ILE A 149 -9.44 7.50 -9.09
N ASP A 150 -8.71 8.25 -8.27
CA ASP A 150 -7.25 8.28 -8.26
C ASP A 150 -6.74 7.50 -7.06
N LEU A 151 -5.57 6.89 -7.22
CA LEU A 151 -4.98 6.00 -6.24
C LEU A 151 -3.52 6.37 -6.00
N ASP A 152 -3.28 6.96 -4.83
CA ASP A 152 -1.92 7.20 -4.32
C ASP A 152 -1.44 5.97 -3.54
N VAL A 153 -0.32 5.38 -3.98
CA VAL A 153 0.23 4.16 -3.38
C VAL A 153 1.65 4.39 -2.91
N THR A 154 1.94 3.95 -1.69
CA THR A 154 3.31 3.86 -1.17
C THR A 154 3.68 2.39 -0.96
N TYR A 155 4.87 1.99 -1.41
CA TYR A 155 5.40 0.65 -1.26
C TYR A 155 6.54 0.60 -0.25
N ASP A 156 6.75 -0.57 0.35
CA ASP A 156 7.95 -0.85 1.13
C ASP A 156 9.20 -0.81 0.20
N PRO A 157 10.24 -0.03 0.53
CA PRO A 157 11.39 0.14 -0.35
C PRO A 157 12.25 -1.12 -0.46
N GLU A 158 12.25 -1.98 0.57
CA GLU A 158 13.09 -3.18 0.62
C GLU A 158 12.33 -4.41 0.09
N ARG A 159 11.10 -4.60 0.58
CA ARG A 159 10.28 -5.78 0.31
C ARG A 159 9.23 -5.57 -0.77
N GLY A 160 8.93 -4.34 -1.17
CA GLY A 160 8.04 -4.05 -2.31
C GLY A 160 6.54 -4.22 -2.07
N TYR A 161 6.06 -4.72 -0.94
CA TYR A 161 4.61 -4.82 -0.70
C TYR A 161 3.98 -3.41 -0.51
N PRO A 162 2.69 -3.22 -0.84
CA PRO A 162 2.01 -1.96 -0.60
C PRO A 162 1.92 -1.66 0.91
N GLN A 163 2.34 -0.47 1.34
CA GLN A 163 2.23 0.01 2.73
C GLN A 163 1.05 0.97 2.94
N LYS A 164 0.71 1.76 1.92
CA LYS A 164 -0.40 2.72 1.95
C LYS A 164 -1.10 2.75 0.61
N LEU A 165 -2.43 2.71 0.61
CA LEU A 165 -3.28 2.98 -0.55
C LEU A 165 -4.29 4.07 -0.16
N ALA A 166 -4.21 5.24 -0.77
CA ALA A 166 -5.13 6.35 -0.54
C ALA A 166 -5.99 6.59 -1.78
N TYR A 167 -7.31 6.42 -1.62
CA TYR A 167 -8.28 6.64 -2.68
C TYR A 167 -8.78 8.08 -2.62
N ALA A 168 -8.60 8.81 -3.71
CA ALA A 168 -9.08 10.16 -3.89
C ALA A 168 -9.95 10.26 -5.14
N LEU A 169 -10.82 11.27 -5.21
CA LEU A 169 -11.42 11.65 -6.48
C LEU A 169 -10.54 12.67 -7.16
N ASN A 170 -10.24 12.45 -8.44
CA ASN A 170 -9.63 13.47 -9.25
C ASN A 170 -10.70 14.38 -9.85
N GLN A 171 -11.14 15.37 -9.07
CA GLN A 171 -12.18 16.32 -9.48
C GLN A 171 -11.76 17.17 -10.69
N ASN A 172 -10.45 17.38 -10.89
CA ASN A 172 -9.92 18.16 -12.01
C ASN A 172 -10.04 17.42 -13.35
N SER A 173 -10.15 16.10 -13.31
CA SER A 173 -10.34 15.24 -14.48
C SER A 173 -11.80 14.95 -14.80
N ARG A 174 -12.73 15.65 -14.15
CA ARG A 174 -14.14 15.60 -14.56
C ARG A 174 -14.23 16.04 -16.02
N PRO A 175 -14.87 15.25 -16.89
CA PRO A 175 -15.12 15.70 -18.25
C PRO A 175 -15.97 16.96 -18.16
N HIS A 176 -15.38 18.11 -18.52
CA HIS A 176 -16.11 19.34 -18.75
C HIS A 176 -16.91 19.18 -20.03
N ASP A 177 -18.00 18.43 -19.96
CA ASP A 177 -18.98 18.41 -21.02
C ASP A 177 -19.89 19.65 -20.83
N PRO A 178 -19.79 20.67 -21.69
CA PRO A 178 -20.63 21.86 -21.58
C PRO A 178 -22.12 21.54 -21.71
N LEU A 179 -22.50 20.43 -22.36
CA LEU A 179 -23.88 19.98 -22.44
C LEU A 179 -24.37 19.37 -21.11
N SER A 180 -23.49 18.74 -20.34
CA SER A 180 -23.80 18.24 -18.99
C SER A 180 -24.16 19.36 -18.00
N LEU A 181 -23.60 20.57 -18.21
CA LEU A 181 -23.98 21.78 -17.49
C LEU A 181 -25.35 22.31 -17.95
N LEU A 182 -25.62 22.30 -19.25
CA LEU A 182 -26.88 22.81 -19.83
C LEU A 182 -28.08 21.90 -19.52
N ASN A 183 -27.89 20.59 -19.44
CA ASN A 183 -28.95 19.63 -19.15
C ASN A 183 -29.24 19.48 -17.63
N GLY A 184 -28.55 20.24 -16.77
CA GLY A 184 -28.72 20.13 -15.32
C GLY A 184 -28.25 18.80 -14.73
N SER A 185 -27.55 17.96 -15.51
CA SER A 185 -27.09 16.64 -15.07
C SER A 185 -26.16 16.73 -13.86
N LEU A 186 -25.37 17.81 -13.77
CA LEU A 186 -24.50 18.08 -12.62
C LEU A 186 -25.27 18.56 -11.38
N ALA A 187 -26.46 19.15 -11.53
CA ALA A 187 -27.29 19.56 -10.40
C ALA A 187 -27.95 18.36 -9.69
N ASN A 188 -28.00 17.21 -10.35
CA ASN A 188 -28.54 15.96 -9.81
C ASN A 188 -27.47 15.10 -9.13
N CYS A 189 -26.22 15.53 -9.07
CA CYS A 189 -25.15 14.77 -8.44
C CYS A 189 -25.38 14.71 -6.91
N PRO A 190 -25.70 13.53 -6.35
CA PRO A 190 -25.81 13.39 -4.90
C PRO A 190 -24.47 13.73 -4.27
N GLN A 191 -24.47 14.41 -3.12
CA GLN A 191 -23.24 14.55 -2.36
C GLN A 191 -22.82 13.16 -1.84
N VAL A 192 -21.69 12.64 -2.30
CA VAL A 192 -21.13 11.38 -1.79
C VAL A 192 -20.21 11.63 -0.61
N THR A 193 -20.42 10.84 0.45
CA THR A 193 -19.69 10.89 1.71
C THR A 193 -18.59 9.82 1.83
N TYR A 194 -18.29 9.07 0.75
CA TYR A 194 -17.51 7.81 0.85
C TYR A 194 -16.13 7.83 0.17
N ILE A 195 -15.60 8.99 -0.21
CA ILE A 195 -14.23 9.14 -0.72
C ILE A 195 -13.29 9.62 0.39
N GLY A 196 -12.03 9.20 0.33
CA GLY A 196 -11.03 9.44 1.37
C GLY A 196 -10.74 8.20 2.21
N GLN A 197 -11.06 7.01 1.71
CA GLN A 197 -10.57 5.78 2.33
C GLN A 197 -9.05 5.67 2.13
N THR A 198 -8.33 5.45 3.23
CA THR A 198 -6.93 5.06 3.20
C THR A 198 -6.77 3.68 3.82
N ILE A 199 -6.00 2.82 3.16
CA ILE A 199 -5.62 1.50 3.67
C ILE A 199 -4.16 1.59 4.07
N HIS A 200 -3.86 1.29 5.33
CA HIS A 200 -2.52 1.25 5.89
C HIS A 200 -2.16 -0.18 6.28
N ILE A 201 -1.06 -0.69 5.76
CA ILE A 201 -0.47 -1.95 6.23
C ILE A 201 0.48 -1.57 7.36
N THR A 202 0.02 -1.71 8.60
CA THR A 202 0.77 -1.28 9.79
C THR A 202 1.77 -2.32 10.27
N LYS A 203 1.55 -3.60 9.94
CA LYS A 203 2.48 -4.69 10.25
C LYS A 203 2.45 -5.77 9.18
N LEU A 204 3.62 -6.26 8.77
CA LEU A 204 3.78 -7.46 7.95
C LEU A 204 5.01 -8.26 8.42
N GLU A 205 4.77 -9.50 8.85
CA GLU A 205 5.76 -10.40 9.44
C GLU A 205 5.71 -11.76 8.75
N ALA A 206 6.85 -12.27 8.30
CA ALA A 206 6.94 -13.61 7.71
C ALA A 206 6.69 -14.67 8.79
N LEU A 207 5.89 -15.69 8.47
CA LEU A 207 5.61 -16.78 9.38
C LEU A 207 6.62 -17.92 9.17
N PRO A 208 7.01 -18.65 10.23
CA PRO A 208 7.85 -19.82 10.09
C PRO A 208 7.15 -20.92 9.27
N PRO A 209 7.90 -21.77 8.56
CA PRO A 209 7.33 -22.91 7.84
C PRO A 209 6.63 -23.85 8.82
N LEU A 210 5.54 -24.49 8.37
CA LEU A 210 4.70 -25.40 9.18
C LEU A 210 5.41 -26.69 9.67
N VAL A 211 6.68 -26.90 9.33
CA VAL A 211 7.30 -28.23 9.28
C VAL A 211 7.83 -28.74 10.63
N GLU A 212 7.92 -27.94 11.68
CA GLU A 212 8.66 -28.39 12.90
C GLU A 212 7.79 -28.83 14.09
N GLN A 213 6.47 -28.64 14.08
CA GLN A 213 5.65 -28.98 15.27
C GLN A 213 5.06 -30.39 15.26
N LEU A 214 5.12 -31.11 14.13
CA LEU A 214 4.57 -32.47 14.03
C LEU A 214 5.63 -33.57 14.18
N SER A 215 6.92 -33.28 14.03
CA SER A 215 7.98 -34.28 14.15
C SER A 215 8.36 -34.62 15.59
N GLU A 216 7.99 -33.81 16.58
CA GLU A 216 8.45 -33.98 17.97
C GLU A 216 7.44 -34.69 18.89
N SER A 217 6.29 -35.11 18.36
CA SER A 217 5.25 -35.84 19.13
C SER A 217 4.95 -37.24 18.60
N THR A 218 5.89 -37.86 17.88
CA THR A 218 5.86 -39.33 17.78
C THR A 218 6.50 -39.87 19.06
N PRO A 219 5.73 -40.27 20.10
CA PRO A 219 6.32 -41.05 21.18
C PRO A 219 7.02 -42.23 20.54
N GLU A 220 8.28 -42.47 20.90
CA GLU A 220 8.91 -43.74 20.59
C GLU A 220 7.97 -44.82 21.10
N VAL A 221 7.28 -45.49 20.17
CA VAL A 221 6.49 -46.68 20.46
C VAL A 221 7.53 -47.70 20.88
N GLY A 222 7.76 -47.77 22.20
CA GLY A 222 8.51 -48.84 22.81
C GLY A 222 7.90 -50.13 22.28
N VAL A 223 8.73 -50.91 21.58
CA VAL A 223 8.38 -52.21 21.02
C VAL A 223 8.04 -53.14 22.19
N GLY A 224 6.80 -53.04 22.66
CA GLY A 224 6.17 -53.92 23.61
C GLY A 224 5.80 -55.21 22.88
N LYS A 225 6.22 -56.33 23.49
CA LYS A 225 6.01 -57.71 23.04
C LYS A 225 4.60 -58.01 22.51
N PRO A 226 4.49 -58.97 21.57
CA PRO A 226 3.21 -59.46 21.09
C PRO A 226 2.51 -60.26 22.19
N ASP A 227 1.44 -59.72 22.76
CA ASP A 227 0.48 -60.51 23.54
C ASP A 227 -0.94 -60.34 22.97
N LYS A 228 -1.43 -61.46 22.45
CA LYS A 228 -2.81 -61.95 22.38
C LYS A 228 -3.90 -61.05 21.80
N GLU A 229 -4.25 -61.39 20.56
CA GLU A 229 -5.59 -61.76 20.08
C GLU A 229 -6.72 -61.59 21.12
N GLN A 230 -7.53 -60.54 20.93
CA GLN A 230 -8.83 -60.44 21.56
C GLN A 230 -9.91 -60.03 20.55
N THR A 231 -10.76 -61.02 20.32
CA THR A 231 -11.97 -61.07 19.51
C THR A 231 -13.07 -60.13 20.01
N GLY A 232 -13.76 -59.49 19.07
CA GLY A 232 -15.18 -59.15 19.17
C GLY A 232 -15.52 -57.73 19.64
N SER A 233 -16.16 -56.95 18.78
CA SER A 233 -17.62 -56.89 18.74
C SER A 233 -18.06 -55.79 17.77
N GLU A 234 -18.89 -56.19 16.80
CA GLU A 234 -19.66 -55.30 15.95
C GLU A 234 -20.58 -54.41 16.80
N THR A 235 -20.73 -53.13 16.45
CA THR A 235 -21.97 -52.40 16.68
C THR A 235 -22.17 -51.36 15.59
N SER A 236 -23.03 -51.75 14.65
CA SER A 236 -23.72 -50.93 13.66
C SER A 236 -24.72 -50.00 14.35
N ILE A 237 -24.68 -48.69 14.09
CA ILE A 237 -25.85 -47.81 14.20
C ILE A 237 -25.81 -46.80 13.05
N GLY A 238 -26.82 -46.92 12.18
CA GLY A 238 -27.04 -46.05 11.03
C GLY A 238 -27.72 -44.73 11.36
N GLY A 239 -27.87 -43.90 10.32
CA GLY A 239 -28.64 -42.66 10.40
C GLY A 239 -28.42 -41.77 9.19
N ALA A 240 -28.94 -42.18 8.03
CA ALA A 240 -29.05 -41.33 6.86
C ALA A 240 -30.32 -40.46 7.01
N ILE A 241 -30.16 -39.14 7.12
CA ILE A 241 -31.27 -38.18 7.00
C ILE A 241 -31.00 -37.32 5.78
N LYS A 242 -31.89 -37.45 4.79
CA LYS A 242 -31.94 -36.70 3.54
C LYS A 242 -32.80 -35.45 3.75
N PRO A 243 -32.30 -34.22 3.54
CA PRO A 243 -33.16 -33.04 3.61
C PRO A 243 -33.97 -32.87 2.32
N GLU A 244 -35.23 -32.55 2.53
CA GLU A 244 -36.29 -32.27 1.58
C GLU A 244 -36.12 -30.87 1.00
N VAL A 245 -36.17 -30.76 -0.33
CA VAL A 245 -36.05 -29.50 -1.07
C VAL A 245 -37.47 -28.96 -1.31
N THR A 246 -37.81 -27.84 -0.67
CA THR A 246 -39.02 -27.09 -0.97
C THR A 246 -38.71 -25.98 -1.98
N PRO A 247 -39.38 -25.91 -3.14
CA PRO A 247 -39.27 -24.77 -4.05
C PRO A 247 -40.13 -23.61 -3.56
N SER A 248 -39.61 -22.39 -3.58
CA SER A 248 -40.39 -21.16 -3.43
C SER A 248 -40.43 -20.40 -4.76
N HIS A 249 -41.65 -20.00 -5.13
CA HIS A 249 -42.02 -19.20 -6.30
C HIS A 249 -41.48 -17.78 -6.25
#